data_AF-A0A965J0C4-F1
#
_entry.id   AF-A0A965J0C4-F1
#
_cell.length_a   1.000
_cell.length_b   1.000
_cell.length_c   1.000
_cell.angle_alpha   90.00
_cell.angle_beta   90.00
_cell.angle_gamma   90.00
#
_symmetry.space_group_name_H-M   'P 1'
#
loop_
_entity.id
_entity.type
_entity.pdbx_description
1 polymer ?
#
loop_
_entity_poly.entity_id
_entity_poly.type
_entity_poly.pdbx_seq_one_letter_code
_entity_poly.pdbx_strand_id
1 'polypeptide(L)'
;MAPKNCTIKRPKMPTNTEIFEDPTPRINLSTSDDIRREMARVYRETRFNKISPANGAKLVYMLTNILKAYESTEIEKRLVDLEKGHLKGDK
;
A
#
# COMPACT_ATOMS: atom_id res chain seq x y z
N MET A 1 12.25 -16.11 -52.37
CA MET A 1 11.29 -16.25 -51.26
C MET A 1 11.95 -15.69 -50.01
N ALA A 2 11.50 -14.53 -49.52
CA ALA A 2 12.08 -13.85 -48.35
C ALA A 2 11.00 -13.66 -47.27
N PRO A 3 11.28 -13.89 -45.98
CA PRO A 3 10.26 -13.74 -44.95
C PRO A 3 9.99 -12.26 -44.66
N LYS A 4 8.71 -11.87 -44.71
CA LYS A 4 8.26 -10.53 -44.36
C LYS A 4 8.39 -10.35 -42.85
N ASN A 5 9.33 -9.50 -42.42
CA ASN A 5 9.49 -9.11 -41.02
C ASN A 5 8.26 -8.29 -40.57
N CYS A 6 7.35 -8.91 -39.82
CA CYS A 6 6.23 -8.22 -39.18
C CYS A 6 6.74 -7.51 -37.92
N THR A 7 7.09 -6.23 -38.05
CA THR A 7 7.45 -5.39 -36.90
C THR A 7 6.17 -5.00 -36.18
N ILE A 8 5.86 -5.67 -35.06
CA ILE A 8 4.75 -5.30 -34.18
C ILE A 8 5.08 -3.92 -33.57
N LYS A 9 4.48 -2.85 -34.10
CA LYS A 9 4.55 -1.53 -33.47
C LYS A 9 3.77 -1.59 -32.15
N ARG A 10 4.50 -1.54 -31.04
CA ARG A 10 3.92 -1.48 -29.69
C ARG A 10 3.06 -0.22 -29.57
N PRO A 11 1.76 -0.30 -29.21
CA PRO A 11 0.93 0.89 -29.07
C PRO A 11 1.48 1.76 -27.95
N LYS A 12 1.75 3.04 -28.25
CA LYS A 12 2.10 4.03 -27.23
C LYS A 12 0.86 4.28 -26.38
N MET A 13 0.89 3.82 -25.14
CA MET A 13 -0.10 4.20 -24.14
C MET A 13 -0.05 5.73 -23.99
N PRO A 14 -1.18 6.45 -24.14
CA PRO A 14 -1.20 7.88 -23.89
C PRO A 14 -0.94 8.09 -22.40
N THR A 15 0.21 8.71 -22.09
CA THR A 15 0.58 9.20 -20.75
C THR A 15 -0.21 10.48 -20.47
N ASN A 16 -1.53 10.38 -20.36
CA ASN A 16 -2.31 11.48 -19.80
C ASN A 16 -2.40 11.26 -18.29
N THR A 17 -1.29 11.53 -17.59
CA THR A 17 -1.29 11.62 -16.14
C THR A 17 -1.81 13.00 -15.77
N GLU A 18 -3.12 13.16 -15.81
CA GLU A 18 -3.78 14.30 -15.21
C GLU A 18 -3.60 14.18 -13.70
N ILE A 19 -2.68 14.98 -13.16
CA ILE A 19 -2.47 15.11 -11.71
C ILE A 19 -3.67 15.91 -11.19
N PHE A 20 -4.67 15.20 -10.69
CA PHE A 20 -5.78 15.82 -9.98
C PHE A 20 -5.23 16.34 -8.65
N GLU A 21 -5.07 17.66 -8.52
CA GLU A 21 -4.78 18.32 -7.24
C GLU A 21 -5.98 18.10 -6.31
N ASP A 22 -5.96 16.99 -5.59
CA ASP A 22 -6.98 16.64 -4.61
C ASP A 22 -6.80 17.57 -3.39
N PRO A 23 -7.80 18.41 -3.04
CA PRO A 23 -7.72 19.27 -1.86
C PRO A 23 -7.74 18.47 -0.56
N THR A 24 -7.94 17.14 -0.60
CA THR A 24 -7.92 16.32 0.60
C THR A 24 -6.50 16.22 1.19
N PRO A 25 -6.35 16.43 2.51
CA PRO A 25 -5.07 16.27 3.18
C PRO A 25 -4.51 14.88 2.93
N ARG A 26 -3.22 14.81 2.56
CA ARG A 26 -2.55 13.52 2.35
C ARG A 26 -2.68 12.64 3.59
N ILE A 27 -3.17 11.43 3.38
CA ILE A 27 -3.29 10.42 4.43
C ILE A 27 -1.89 9.89 4.75
N ASN A 28 -1.44 10.04 6.00
CA ASN A 28 -0.19 9.47 6.45
C ASN A 28 -0.41 8.00 6.84
N LEU A 29 0.30 7.07 6.19
CA LEU A 29 0.27 5.63 6.44
C LEU A 29 1.67 5.06 6.69
N SER A 30 2.60 5.88 7.21
CA SER A 30 4.01 5.51 7.37
C SER A 30 4.30 4.57 8.54
N THR A 31 3.43 4.50 9.54
CA THR A 31 3.59 3.64 10.72
C THR A 31 2.33 2.85 11.02
N SER A 32 2.46 1.74 11.76
CA SER A 32 1.32 0.95 12.22
C SER A 32 0.33 1.79 13.07
N ASP A 33 0.84 2.73 13.86
CA ASP A 33 0.04 3.65 14.66
C ASP A 33 -0.73 4.66 13.80
N ASP A 34 -0.11 5.19 12.73
CA ASP A 34 -0.80 6.08 11.78
C ASP A 34 -1.93 5.35 11.05
N ILE A 35 -1.66 4.12 10.59
CA ILE A 35 -2.68 3.29 9.94
C ILE A 35 -3.83 2.98 10.91
N ARG A 36 -3.53 2.68 12.18
CA ARG A 36 -4.55 2.44 13.22
C ARG A 36 -5.38 3.68 13.50
N ARG A 37 -4.77 4.87 13.53
CA ARG A 37 -5.46 6.16 13.67
C ARG A 37 -6.44 6.41 12.52
N GLU A 38 -6.02 6.13 11.28
CA GLU A 38 -6.90 6.28 10.11
C GLU A 38 -8.03 5.25 10.11
N MET A 39 -7.80 4.00 10.51
CA MET A 39 -8.88 3.03 10.70
C MET A 39 -9.91 3.52 11.72
N ALA A 40 -9.46 4.06 12.86
CA ALA A 40 -10.34 4.63 13.87
C ALA A 40 -11.11 5.84 13.35
N ARG A 41 -10.49 6.67 12.49
CA ARG A 41 -11.17 7.77 11.81
C ARG A 41 -12.28 7.28 10.90
N VAL A 42 -12.00 6.30 10.02
CA VAL A 42 -13.00 5.71 9.11
C VAL A 42 -14.16 5.12 9.91
N TYR A 43 -13.87 4.42 11.01
CA TYR A 43 -14.90 3.90 11.91
C TYR A 43 -15.80 5.01 12.46
N ARG A 44 -15.21 6.10 13.00
CA ARG A 44 -15.98 7.24 13.51
C ARG A 44 -16.85 7.86 12.42
N GLU A 45 -16.28 8.13 11.25
CA GLU A 45 -17.01 8.73 10.13
C GLU A 45 -18.17 7.84 9.64
N THR A 46 -17.97 6.52 9.64
CA THR A 46 -19.03 5.54 9.34
C THR A 46 -20.10 5.53 10.44
N ARG A 47 -19.70 5.56 11.72
CA ARG A 47 -20.62 5.51 12.87
C ARG A 47 -21.52 6.75 12.97
N PHE A 48 -21.02 7.91 12.53
CA PHE A 48 -21.73 9.17 12.47
C PHE A 48 -22.42 9.43 11.11
N ASN A 49 -22.57 8.39 10.26
CA ASN A 49 -23.22 8.46 8.95
C ASN A 49 -22.62 9.48 7.97
N LYS A 50 -21.34 9.84 8.12
CA LYS A 50 -20.60 10.68 7.15
C LYS A 50 -20.15 9.89 5.93
N ILE A 51 -19.90 8.60 6.10
CA ILE A 51 -19.56 7.64 5.04
C ILE A 51 -20.53 6.46 5.13
N SER A 52 -20.92 5.90 3.99
CA SER A 52 -21.76 4.70 3.98
C SER A 52 -21.02 3.51 4.62
N PRO A 53 -21.69 2.62 5.37
CA PRO A 53 -21.06 1.43 5.95
C PRO A 53 -20.34 0.56 4.93
N ALA A 54 -20.90 0.43 3.72
CA ALA A 54 -20.29 -0.33 2.63
C ALA A 54 -18.95 0.29 2.18
N ASN A 55 -18.86 1.61 2.07
CA ASN A 55 -17.62 2.28 1.70
C ASN A 55 -16.62 2.27 2.86
N GLY A 56 -17.08 2.49 4.10
CA GLY A 56 -16.24 2.39 5.29
C GLY A 56 -15.58 1.02 5.43
N ALA A 57 -16.33 -0.07 5.23
CA ALA A 57 -15.80 -1.43 5.26
C ALA A 57 -14.70 -1.66 4.22
N LYS A 58 -14.89 -1.16 2.98
CA LYS A 58 -13.87 -1.25 1.91
C LYS A 58 -12.59 -0.50 2.28
N LEU A 59 -12.72 0.70 2.84
CA LEU A 59 -11.57 1.50 3.28
C LEU A 59 -10.80 0.80 4.40
N VAL A 60 -11.50 0.30 5.42
CA VAL A 60 -10.87 -0.46 6.53
C VAL A 60 -10.18 -1.72 6.00
N TYR A 61 -10.78 -2.42 5.04
CA TYR A 61 -10.16 -3.60 4.41
C TYR A 61 -8.84 -3.24 3.72
N MET A 62 -8.80 -2.16 2.94
CA MET A 62 -7.57 -1.69 2.30
C MET A 62 -6.51 -1.32 3.35
N LEU A 63 -6.87 -0.54 4.38
CA LEU A 63 -5.97 -0.18 5.47
C LEU A 63 -5.43 -1.41 6.21
N THR A 64 -6.25 -2.46 6.35
CA THR A 64 -5.85 -3.71 7.00
C THR A 64 -4.78 -4.44 6.19
N ASN A 65 -4.89 -4.44 4.87
CA ASN A 65 -3.87 -5.06 4.02
C ASN A 65 -2.54 -4.29 4.09
N ILE A 66 -2.60 -2.96 4.18
CA ILE A 66 -1.40 -2.12 4.35
C ILE A 66 -0.75 -2.40 5.71
N LEU A 67 -1.54 -2.48 6.79
CA LEU A 67 -1.03 -2.80 8.12
C LEU A 67 -0.34 -4.16 8.14
N LYS A 68 -0.96 -5.19 7.54
CA LYS A 68 -0.36 -6.53 7.43
C LYS A 68 0.96 -6.51 6.68
N ALA A 69 1.03 -5.80 5.56
CA ALA A 69 2.28 -5.68 4.80
C ALA A 69 3.38 -5.00 5.64
N TYR A 70 3.04 -3.93 6.37
CA TYR A 70 3.96 -3.26 7.28
C TYR A 70 4.46 -4.19 8.39
N GLU A 71 3.55 -4.90 9.05
CA GLU A 71 3.89 -5.88 10.10
C GLU A 71 4.81 -6.98 9.57
N SER A 72 4.52 -7.52 8.38
CA SER A 72 5.41 -8.50 7.72
C SER A 72 6.81 -7.94 7.51
N THR A 73 6.94 -6.71 6.97
CA THR A 73 8.26 -6.11 6.74
C THR A 73 9.04 -5.85 8.04
N GLU A 74 8.38 -5.44 9.11
CA GLU A 74 9.02 -5.21 10.40
C GLU A 74 9.47 -6.52 11.06
N ILE A 75 8.67 -7.59 10.92
CA ILE A 75 9.05 -8.93 11.39
C ILE A 75 10.26 -9.45 10.61
N GLU A 76 10.24 -9.37 9.28
CA GLU A 76 11.36 -9.80 8.43
C GLU A 76 12.64 -9.05 8.78
N LYS A 77 12.57 -7.73 8.98
CA LYS A 77 13.70 -6.92 9.40
C LYS A 77 14.29 -7.39 10.73
N ARG A 78 13.44 -7.60 11.73
CA ARG A 78 13.87 -8.09 13.06
C ARG A 78 14.45 -9.51 12.98
N LEU A 79 13.90 -10.37 12.12
CA LEU A 79 14.42 -11.71 11.87
C LEU A 79 15.85 -11.65 11.31
N VAL A 80 16.07 -10.83 10.28
CA VAL A 80 17.39 -10.62 9.66
C VAL A 80 18.41 -10.11 10.67
N ASP A 81 18.01 -9.20 11.56
CA ASP A 81 18.90 -8.67 12.61
C ASP A 81 19.28 -9.75 13.63
N LEU A 82 18.33 -10.64 14.00
CA LEU A 82 18.59 -11.79 14.86
C LEU A 82 19.53 -12.80 14.20
N GLU A 83 19.28 -13.15 12.93
CA GLU A 83 20.13 -14.07 12.16
C GLU A 83 21.57 -13.55 12.05
N LYS A 84 21.74 -12.26 11.78
CA LYS A 84 23.07 -11.61 11.77
C LYS A 84 23.75 -11.63 13.14
N GLY A 85 22.99 -11.49 14.23
CA GLY A 85 23.50 -11.58 15.59
C GLY A 85 24.01 -12.98 15.91
N HIS A 86 23.25 -14.01 15.54
CA HIS A 86 23.61 -15.41 15.75
C HIS A 86 24.87 -15.79 14.95
N LEU A 87 24.92 -15.46 13.66
CA LEU A 87 26.07 -15.72 12.79
C LEU A 87 27.37 -15.03 13.23
N LYS A 88 27.28 -13.96 14.03
CA LYS A 88 28.46 -13.27 14.60
C LYS A 88 28.95 -13.91 15.90
N GLY A 89 28.09 -14.64 16.61
CA GLY A 89 28.38 -15.28 17.91
C GLY A 89 28.99 -16.67 17.81
N ASP A 90 28.93 -17.32 16.65
CA ASP A 90 29.51 -18.65 16.40
C ASP A 90 30.99 -18.62 15.94
N LYS A 91 31.75 -17.59 16.33
CA LYS A 91 33.20 -17.46 16.06
C LYS A 91 34.04 -17.50 17.33
#